data_AF-A0A926A5Y6-F1
#
_entry.id   AF-A0A926A5Y6-F1
#
_cell.length_a   1.000
_cell.length_b   1.000
_cell.length_c   1.000
_cell.angle_alpha   90.00
_cell.angle_beta   90.00
_cell.angle_gamma   90.00
#
_symmetry.space_group_name_H-M   'P 1'
#
loop_
_entity.id
_entity.type
_entity.pdbx_description
1 polymer ?
#
loop_
_entity_poly.entity_id
_entity_poly.type
_entity_poly.pdbx_seq_one_letter_code
_entity_poly.pdbx_strand_id
1 'polypeptide(L)'
;MALAITDDHRTLADVARSVLSGQRAEARRLLEPADEARPALWKELASLGWLGLHVPEEYGGEGAGLPELAIVLEELGRVVAPG
;
A
#
# COMPACT_ATOMS: atom_id res chain seq x y z
N MET A 1 -5.16 -15.04 -20.14
CA MET A 1 -3.99 -15.14 -19.25
C MET A 1 -4.51 -15.01 -17.83
N ALA A 2 -4.67 -16.11 -17.11
CA ALA A 2 -5.04 -16.04 -15.70
C ALA A 2 -3.75 -15.73 -14.94
N LEU A 3 -3.65 -14.54 -14.33
CA LEU A 3 -2.65 -14.31 -13.31
C LEU A 3 -2.87 -15.40 -12.25
N ALA A 4 -1.86 -16.22 -11.96
CA ALA A 4 -1.94 -17.27 -10.96
C ALA A 4 -1.95 -16.62 -9.57
N ILE A 5 -3.10 -16.06 -9.19
CA ILE A 5 -3.34 -15.47 -7.86
C ILE A 5 -3.52 -16.64 -6.89
N THR A 6 -2.62 -16.73 -5.90
CA THR A 6 -2.71 -17.71 -4.81
C THR A 6 -3.68 -17.22 -3.73
N ASP A 7 -4.02 -18.08 -2.78
CA ASP A 7 -4.84 -17.66 -1.63
C ASP A 7 -4.08 -16.69 -0.71
N ASP A 8 -2.75 -16.78 -0.65
CA ASP A 8 -1.91 -15.80 0.06
C ASP A 8 -1.99 -14.41 -0.59
N HIS A 9 -1.99 -14.37 -1.93
CA HIS A 9 -2.19 -13.12 -2.69
C HIS A 9 -3.55 -12.49 -2.44
N ARG A 10 -4.61 -13.31 -2.34
CA ARG A 10 -5.95 -12.82 -1.98
C ARG A 10 -5.98 -12.27 -0.56
N THR A 11 -5.36 -12.98 0.37
CA THR A 11 -5.26 -12.56 1.76
C THR A 11 -4.53 -11.23 1.88
N LEU A 12 -3.41 -11.06 1.15
CA LEU A 12 -2.69 -9.80 1.10
C LEU A 12 -3.55 -8.67 0.54
N ALA A 13 -4.31 -8.92 -0.53
CA ALA A 13 -5.22 -7.92 -1.10
C ALA A 13 -6.32 -7.50 -0.11
N ASP A 14 -6.88 -8.45 0.65
CA ASP A 14 -7.89 -8.18 1.66
C ASP A 14 -7.33 -7.36 2.83
N VAL A 15 -6.10 -7.68 3.29
CA VAL A 15 -5.39 -6.88 4.30
C VAL A 15 -5.12 -5.47 3.77
N ALA A 16 -4.59 -5.35 2.55
CA ALA A 16 -4.33 -4.07 1.91
C ALA A 16 -5.58 -3.21 1.81
N ARG A 17 -6.70 -3.79 1.40
CA ARG A 17 -7.98 -3.12 1.32
C ARG A 17 -8.50 -2.66 2.68
N SER A 18 -8.30 -3.47 3.71
CA SER A 18 -8.69 -3.14 5.08
C SER A 18 -7.88 -1.95 5.63
N VAL A 19 -6.56 -2.01 5.50
CA VAL A 19 -5.63 -0.93 5.89
C VAL A 19 -5.95 0.37 5.16
N LEU A 20 -6.22 0.29 3.86
CA LEU A 20 -6.47 1.45 3.00
C LEU A 20 -7.93 1.94 3.05
N SER A 21 -8.76 1.36 3.89
CA SER A 21 -10.15 1.78 4.07
C SER A 21 -10.22 3.26 4.48
N GLY A 22 -11.05 4.03 3.79
CA GLY A 22 -11.22 5.46 4.06
C GLY A 22 -10.16 6.39 3.45
N GLN A 23 -9.03 5.87 2.96
CA GLN A 23 -7.95 6.71 2.40
C GLN A 23 -8.38 7.53 1.18
N ARG A 24 -9.38 7.07 0.41
CA ARG A 24 -9.96 7.86 -0.68
C ARG A 24 -10.60 9.16 -0.20
N ALA A 25 -11.27 9.14 0.95
CA ALA A 25 -11.87 10.34 1.53
C ALA A 25 -10.78 11.30 2.04
N GLU A 26 -9.71 10.75 2.62
CA GLU A 26 -8.57 11.53 3.08
C GLU A 26 -7.80 12.17 1.93
N ALA A 27 -7.55 11.42 0.85
CA ALA A 27 -6.96 11.95 -0.38
C ALA A 27 -7.76 13.13 -0.94
N ARG A 28 -9.09 13.08 -0.85
CA ARG A 28 -9.93 14.22 -1.26
C ARG A 28 -9.78 15.42 -0.33
N ARG A 29 -9.66 15.21 0.99
CA ARG A 29 -9.47 16.30 1.97
C ARG A 29 -8.16 17.04 1.76
N LEU A 30 -7.10 16.32 1.40
CA LEU A 30 -5.76 16.88 1.16
C LEU A 30 -5.67 17.71 -0.13
N LEU A 31 -6.71 17.73 -0.98
CA LEU A 31 -6.78 18.64 -2.13
C LEU A 31 -7.20 20.06 -1.74
N GLU A 32 -7.80 20.23 -0.55
CA GLU A 32 -8.11 21.56 -0.03
C GLU A 32 -6.81 22.27 0.37
N PRO A 33 -6.75 23.62 0.36
CA PRO A 33 -5.56 24.35 0.80
C PRO A 33 -5.29 24.04 2.27
N ALA A 34 -4.37 23.12 2.51
CA ALA A 34 -4.00 22.61 3.82
C ALA A 34 -2.48 22.47 3.91
N ASP A 35 -2.02 22.36 5.15
CA ASP A 35 -0.62 22.24 5.55
C ASP A 35 0.12 21.17 4.72
N GLU A 36 1.37 21.43 4.33
CA GLU A 36 2.23 20.54 3.52
C GLU A 36 2.72 19.29 4.31
N ALA A 37 2.01 18.95 5.37
CA ALA A 37 2.35 17.86 6.27
C ALA A 37 2.14 16.51 5.59
N ARG A 38 3.09 15.61 5.80
CA ARG A 38 3.02 14.24 5.28
C ARG A 38 1.79 13.51 5.85
N PRO A 39 0.97 12.86 4.99
CA PRO A 39 -0.18 12.07 5.44
C PRO A 39 0.19 11.00 6.46
N ALA A 40 -0.71 10.73 7.42
CA ALA A 40 -0.51 9.71 8.44
C ALA A 40 -0.30 8.30 7.86
N LEU A 41 -0.86 8.05 6.67
CA LEU A 41 -0.70 6.81 5.90
C LEU A 41 0.77 6.40 5.74
N TRP A 42 1.69 7.35 5.55
CA TRP A 42 3.12 7.04 5.41
C TRP A 42 3.71 6.32 6.62
N LYS A 43 3.29 6.68 7.83
CA LYS A 43 3.75 6.00 9.05
C LYS A 43 3.19 4.58 9.15
N GLU A 44 1.95 4.40 8.73
CA GLU A 44 1.29 3.09 8.69
C GLU A 44 1.98 2.17 7.68
N LEU A 45 2.22 2.64 6.46
CA LEU A 45 2.94 1.89 5.41
C LEU A 45 4.37 1.52 5.85
N ALA A 46 5.05 2.41 6.57
CA ALA A 46 6.37 2.11 7.14
C ALA A 46 6.28 1.01 8.20
N SER A 47 5.27 1.05 9.09
CA SER A 47 5.09 0.05 10.15
C SER A 47 4.74 -1.34 9.63
N LEU A 48 4.11 -1.40 8.44
CA LEU A 48 3.78 -2.63 7.74
C LEU A 48 4.93 -3.18 6.87
N GLY A 49 6.05 -2.47 6.78
CA GLY A 49 7.17 -2.84 5.90
C GLY A 49 6.92 -2.54 4.41
N TRP A 50 5.77 -1.94 4.06
CA TRP A 50 5.36 -1.80 2.65
C TRP A 50 6.20 -0.80 1.85
N LEU A 51 6.87 0.14 2.53
CA LEU A 51 7.83 1.04 1.87
C LEU A 51 9.07 0.30 1.36
N GLY A 52 9.37 -0.87 1.92
CA GLY A 52 10.48 -1.75 1.53
C GLY A 52 10.02 -3.12 1.01
N LEU A 53 8.77 -3.25 0.55
CA LEU A 53 8.14 -4.54 0.31
C LEU A 53 8.94 -5.45 -0.64
N HIS A 54 9.43 -4.90 -1.75
CA HIS A 54 10.22 -5.63 -2.75
C HIS A 54 11.74 -5.44 -2.57
N VAL A 55 12.15 -4.71 -1.54
CA VAL A 55 13.57 -4.48 -1.26
C VAL A 55 14.13 -5.74 -0.58
N PRO A 56 15.33 -6.22 -0.97
CA PRO A 56 15.93 -7.37 -0.31
C PRO A 56 16.14 -7.16 1.20
N GLU A 57 16.02 -8.25 1.97
CA GLU A 57 16.17 -8.24 3.43
C GLU A 57 17.54 -7.72 3.90
N GLU A 58 18.61 -7.93 3.11
CA GLU A 58 19.96 -7.42 3.43
C GLU A 58 20.03 -5.88 3.51
N TYR A 59 19.06 -5.17 2.91
CA TYR A 59 18.92 -3.73 2.98
C TYR A 59 17.78 -3.28 3.93
N GLY A 60 17.21 -4.20 4.70
CA GLY A 60 16.10 -3.94 5.63
C GLY A 60 14.72 -3.89 4.96
N GLY A 61 14.54 -4.53 3.81
CA GLY A 61 13.23 -4.73 3.18
C GLY A 61 12.58 -6.07 3.51
N GLU A 62 11.41 -6.34 2.92
CA GLU A 62 10.62 -7.55 3.17
C GLU A 62 10.90 -8.68 2.16
N GLY A 63 11.69 -8.42 1.10
CA GLY A 63 12.06 -9.44 0.12
C GLY A 63 10.90 -10.05 -0.68
N ALA A 64 9.73 -9.43 -0.68
CA ALA A 64 8.54 -9.96 -1.36
C ALA A 64 8.73 -9.95 -2.88
N GLY A 65 7.96 -10.79 -3.59
CA GLY A 65 8.01 -10.86 -5.04
C GLY A 65 7.27 -9.72 -5.74
N LEU A 66 7.40 -9.70 -7.07
CA LEU A 66 6.61 -8.79 -7.92
C LEU A 66 5.09 -8.99 -7.79
N PRO A 67 4.54 -10.21 -7.60
CA PRO A 67 3.10 -10.38 -7.41
C PRO A 67 2.58 -9.66 -6.16
N GLU A 68 3.27 -9.81 -5.02
CA GLU A 68 2.91 -9.16 -3.76
C GLU A 68 3.00 -7.64 -3.88
N LEU A 69 4.07 -7.14 -4.51
CA LEU A 69 4.23 -5.71 -4.79
C LEU A 69 3.08 -5.18 -5.67
N ALA A 70 2.74 -5.89 -6.75
CA ALA A 70 1.68 -5.48 -7.66
C ALA A 70 0.33 -5.39 -6.96
N ILE A 71 0.01 -6.34 -6.07
CA ILE A 71 -1.23 -6.35 -5.30
C ILE A 71 -1.32 -5.14 -4.38
N VAL A 72 -0.26 -4.85 -3.62
CA VAL A 72 -0.24 -3.69 -2.71
C VAL A 72 -0.35 -2.38 -3.49
N LEU A 73 0.36 -2.26 -4.63
CA LEU A 73 0.26 -1.09 -5.50
C LEU A 73 -1.12 -0.94 -6.13
N GLU A 74 -1.78 -2.03 -6.51
CA GLU A 74 -3.15 -2.00 -7.04
C GLU A 74 -4.12 -1.42 -6.00
N GLU A 75 -4.05 -1.87 -4.75
CA GLU A 75 -4.94 -1.40 -3.69
C GLU A 75 -4.63 0.06 -3.29
N LEU A 76 -3.36 0.47 -3.25
CA LEU A 76 -2.96 1.88 -3.09
C LEU A 76 -3.55 2.76 -4.21
N GLY A 77 -3.42 2.31 -5.47
CA GLY A 77 -4.00 2.98 -6.63
C GLY A 77 -5.52 3.03 -6.59
N ARG A 78 -6.17 1.95 -6.12
CA ARG A 78 -7.64 1.84 -6.00
C ARG A 78 -8.21 2.92 -5.10
N VAL A 79 -7.49 3.40 -4.10
CA VAL A 79 -7.96 4.46 -3.20
C VAL A 79 -7.39 5.84 -3.55
N VAL A 80 -6.51 5.93 -4.55
CA VAL A 80 -5.73 7.15 -4.83
C VAL A 80 -4.99 7.58 -3.57
N ALA A 81 -4.22 6.65 -3.00
CA ALA A 81 -3.56 6.84 -1.72
C ALA A 81 -2.84 8.21 -1.65
N PRO A 82 -3.07 9.01 -0.59
CA PRO A 82 -2.47 10.31 -0.48
C PRO A 82 -0.96 10.22 -0.26
N GLY A 83 -0.21 11.09 -0.94
CA GLY A 83 1.26 11.12 -0.96
C GLY A 83 1.78 12.47 -0.58
#